data_AF-P61791-F1
#
_entry.id   AF-P61791-F1
#
_cell.length_a   1.000
_cell.length_b   1.000
_cell.length_c   1.000
_cell.angle_alpha   90.00
_cell.angle_beta   90.00
_cell.angle_gamma   90.00
#
_symmetry.space_group_name_H-M   'P 1'
#
loop_
_entity.id
_entity.type
_entity.pdbx_description
1 polymer ?
#
loop_
_entity_poly.entity_id
_entity_poly.type
_entity_poly.pdbx_seq_one_letter_code
_entity_poly.pdbx_strand_id
1 'polypeptide(L)' 'DDCGTLFSGCDTSKDCCEGYVCHLWCKYK' A
#
# COMPACT_ATOMS: atom_id res chain seq x y z
N ASP A 1 -0.51 13.66 0.04
CA ASP A 1 0.33 12.45 -0.03
C ASP A 1 -0.49 11.30 0.55
N ASP A 2 -1.67 11.06 -0.01
CA ASP A 2 -2.64 10.10 0.55
C ASP A 2 -2.40 8.72 -0.06
N CYS A 3 -1.26 8.13 0.29
CA CYS A 3 -0.95 6.76 -0.08
C CYS A 3 -0.78 5.91 1.18
N GLY A 4 -1.28 4.68 1.12
CA GLY A 4 -1.19 3.71 2.20
C GLY A 4 0.26 3.36 2.51
N THR A 5 0.58 3.34 3.80
CA THR A 5 1.88 2.92 4.32
C THR A 5 1.78 1.52 4.91
N LEU A 6 2.81 1.05 5.61
CA LEU A 6 2.81 -0.31 6.18
C LEU A 6 1.55 -0.57 7.02
N PHE A 7 0.81 -1.62 6.67
CA PHE A 7 -0.47 -2.02 7.31
C PHE A 7 -1.70 -1.16 6.97
N SER A 8 -1.60 -0.20 6.06
CA SER A 8 -2.80 0.43 5.50
C SER A 8 -3.61 -0.57 4.69
N GLY A 9 -4.91 -0.69 4.97
CA GLY A 9 -5.81 -1.49 4.15
C GLY A 9 -5.82 -0.95 2.73
N CYS A 10 -5.69 -1.84 1.74
CA CYS A 10 -5.61 -1.46 0.33
C CYS A 10 -6.39 -2.47 -0.51
N ASP A 11 -6.94 -1.99 -1.61
CA ASP A 11 -7.59 -2.85 -2.62
C ASP A 11 -6.65 -3.11 -3.82
N THR A 12 -5.84 -2.10 -4.17
CA THR A 12 -4.88 -2.18 -5.27
C THR A 12 -3.54 -1.56 -4.89
N SER A 13 -2.46 -1.93 -5.59
CA SER A 13 -1.11 -1.37 -5.35
C SER A 13 -0.98 0.12 -5.63
N LYS A 14 -1.97 0.74 -6.29
CA LYS A 14 -2.03 2.21 -6.47
C LYS A 14 -2.46 2.94 -5.20
N ASP A 15 -3.07 2.23 -4.26
CA ASP A 15 -3.46 2.79 -2.96
C ASP A 15 -2.23 2.99 -2.08
N CYS A 16 -1.22 2.13 -2.22
CA CYS A 16 0.00 2.18 -1.43
C CYS A 16 1.02 3.18 -1.99
N CYS A 17 1.89 3.69 -1.11
CA CYS A 17 2.98 4.57 -1.53
C CYS A 17 3.96 3.85 -2.45
N GLU A 18 4.73 4.64 -3.21
CA GLU A 18 5.79 4.09 -4.05
C GLU A 18 6.76 3.24 -3.21
N GLY A 19 7.07 2.04 -3.70
CA GLY A 19 7.86 1.05 -2.96
C GLY A 19 7.03 0.10 -2.10
N TYR A 20 5.71 0.25 -2.04
CA TYR A 20 4.81 -0.69 -1.38
C TYR A 20 3.94 -1.44 -2.41
N VAL A 21 3.63 -2.70 -2.11
CA VAL A 21 2.69 -3.53 -2.85
C VAL A 21 1.47 -3.81 -1.99
N CYS A 22 0.31 -3.91 -2.64
CA CYS A 22 -0.93 -4.28 -1.97
C CYS A 22 -1.14 -5.79 -2.08
N HIS A 23 -1.31 -6.46 -0.93
CA HIS A 23 -1.63 -7.90 -0.88
C HIS A 23 -2.86 -8.21 0.00
N LEU A 24 -2.98 -7.51 1.12
CA LEU A 24 -4.10 -7.51 2.09
C LEU A 24 -4.09 -6.16 2.81
N TRP A 25 -2.88 -5.70 3.09
CA TRP A 25 -2.53 -4.33 3.41
C TRP A 25 -1.29 -3.94 2.59
N CYS A 26 -1.00 -2.65 2.55
CA CYS A 26 0.21 -2.11 1.98
C CYS A 26 1.42 -2.66 2.74
N LYS A 27 2.28 -3.38 2.02
CA LYS A 27 3.53 -3.96 2.52
C LYS A 27 4.66 -3.45 1.64
N TYR A 28 5.85 -3.24 2.19
CA TYR A 28 7.01 -2.89 1.38
C TYR A 28 7.23 -3.98 0.29
N LYS A 29 7.57 -3.53 -0.92
CA LYS A 29 7.82 -4.37 -2.09
C LYS A 29 8.94 -5.37 -1.83
#